data_AF-A0A6P0Q5Z6-F1
#
_entry.id   AF-A0A6P0Q5Z6-F1
#
_cell.length_a   1.000
_cell.length_b   1.000
_cell.length_c   1.000
_cell.angle_alpha   90.00
_cell.angle_beta   90.00
_cell.angle_gamma   90.00
#
_symmetry.space_group_name_H-M   'P 1'
#
loop_
_entity.id
_entity.type
_entity.pdbx_description
1 polymer ?
#
loop_
_entity_poly.entity_id
_entity_poly.type
_entity_poly.pdbx_seq_one_letter_code
_entity_poly.pdbx_strand_id
1 'polypeptide(L)'
;MKLSELLLDSQSHRAIASRIYGVVVGVITNNEDPEGLGRVKVKYPWLSDEDESDWARIATLMAGNERGIYFLPEVDDEVLVAFEHGDVRLPYIIGSLWNGKELPPATNEDGANNIRVIKS
;
A
#
# COMPACT_ATOMS: atom_id res chain seq x y z
N MET A 1 -2.47 33.69 2.67
CA MET A 1 -1.60 32.95 1.73
C MET A 1 -2.48 32.51 0.55
N LYS A 2 -2.21 32.99 -0.67
CA LYS A 2 -3.09 32.72 -1.83
C LYS A 2 -2.63 31.46 -2.55
N LEU A 3 -3.58 30.64 -3.01
CA LEU A 3 -3.33 29.40 -3.76
C LEU A 3 -2.45 29.60 -5.00
N SER A 4 -2.46 30.81 -5.57
CA SER A 4 -1.63 31.23 -6.70
C SER A 4 -0.13 31.31 -6.36
N GLU A 5 0.23 31.56 -5.10
CA GLU A 5 1.63 31.65 -4.66
C GLU A 5 2.25 30.27 -4.43
N LEU A 6 1.43 29.24 -4.20
CA LEU A 6 1.88 27.85 -4.02
C LEU A 6 2.34 27.19 -5.33
N LEU A 7 1.93 27.73 -6.48
CA LEU A 7 2.15 27.14 -7.81
C LEU A 7 3.37 27.72 -8.54
N LEU A 8 4.04 28.73 -7.99
CA LEU A 8 5.07 29.50 -8.68
C LEU A 8 6.50 29.26 -8.18
N ASP A 9 6.74 28.32 -7.26
CA ASP A 9 8.11 28.01 -6.86
C ASP A 9 8.79 27.10 -7.89
N SER A 10 9.81 27.62 -8.57
CA SER A 10 10.53 26.93 -9.65
C SER A 10 11.28 25.66 -9.19
N GLN A 11 11.43 25.45 -7.88
CA GLN A 11 11.91 24.18 -7.30
C GLN A 11 10.91 23.03 -7.50
N SER A 12 9.62 23.33 -7.67
CA SER A 12 8.54 22.36 -7.90
C SER A 12 8.64 21.63 -9.24
N HIS A 13 9.35 22.21 -10.22
CA HIS A 13 9.41 21.65 -11.58
C HIS A 13 10.25 20.37 -11.68
N ARG A 14 11.18 20.12 -10.74
CA ARG A 14 11.90 18.84 -10.68
C ARG A 14 11.07 17.71 -10.07
N ALA A 15 10.12 18.03 -9.20
CA ALA A 15 9.25 17.04 -8.54
C ALA A 15 8.07 16.57 -9.41
N ILE A 16 7.81 17.22 -10.55
CA ILE A 16 6.74 16.82 -11.49
C ILE A 16 7.17 15.61 -12.35
N ALA A 17 8.48 15.34 -12.48
CA ALA A 17 9.00 14.35 -13.42
C ALA A 17 8.84 12.87 -13.02
N SER A 18 8.29 12.53 -11.85
CA SER A 18 8.15 11.12 -11.43
C SER A 18 6.89 10.82 -10.61
N ARG A 19 5.76 11.45 -10.96
CA ARG A 19 4.48 11.07 -10.34
C ARG A 19 3.99 9.75 -10.92
N ILE A 20 3.53 8.85 -10.05
CA ILE A 20 2.87 7.61 -10.44
C ILE A 20 1.41 7.70 -10.02
N TYR A 21 0.53 8.00 -10.97
CA TYR A 21 -0.91 8.07 -10.72
C TYR A 21 -1.61 6.71 -10.75
N GLY A 22 -0.91 5.68 -11.22
CA GLY A 22 -1.37 4.30 -11.15
C GLY A 22 -1.12 3.68 -9.78
N VAL A 23 -1.32 2.37 -9.72
CA VAL A 23 -0.99 1.52 -8.59
C VAL A 23 0.19 0.63 -8.97
N VAL A 24 0.93 0.19 -7.98
CA VAL A 24 2.11 -0.65 -8.18
C VAL A 24 2.16 -1.78 -7.16
N VAL A 25 2.93 -2.83 -7.45
CA VAL A 25 3.14 -3.95 -6.52
C VAL A 25 4.23 -3.60 -5.51
N GLY A 26 3.99 -3.84 -4.23
CA GLY A 26 5.00 -3.77 -3.17
C GLY A 26 5.11 -5.11 -2.46
N VAL A 27 6.26 -5.34 -1.81
CA VAL A 27 6.49 -6.48 -0.92
C VAL A 27 6.77 -5.94 0.48
N ILE A 28 6.04 -6.42 1.48
CA ILE A 28 6.21 -5.95 2.87
C ILE A 28 7.62 -6.24 3.37
N THR A 29 8.28 -5.22 3.91
CA THR A 29 9.61 -5.33 4.54
C THR A 29 9.56 -5.16 6.05
N ASN A 30 8.58 -4.41 6.55
CA ASN A 30 8.44 -4.14 7.98
C ASN A 30 6.98 -3.88 8.34
N ASN A 31 6.48 -4.57 9.36
CA ASN A 31 5.14 -4.39 9.91
C ASN A 31 5.14 -4.06 11.42
N GLU A 32 6.32 -3.78 12.00
CA GLU A 32 6.51 -3.37 13.38
C GLU A 32 6.55 -1.84 13.49
N ASP A 33 5.38 -1.19 13.30
CA ASP A 33 5.26 0.27 13.40
C ASP A 33 5.60 0.79 14.80
N PRO A 34 6.67 1.60 14.97
CA PRO A 34 7.11 2.08 16.29
C PRO A 34 6.11 3.04 16.95
N GLU A 35 5.20 3.63 16.18
CA GLU A 35 4.14 4.52 16.71
C GLU A 35 2.83 3.77 16.96
N GLY A 36 2.74 2.48 16.63
CA GLY A 36 1.54 1.68 16.84
C GLY A 36 0.33 2.12 15.99
N LEU A 37 0.57 2.77 14.84
CA LEU A 37 -0.49 3.27 13.96
C LEU A 37 -0.96 2.21 12.95
N GLY A 38 -0.38 1.01 12.97
CA GLY A 38 -0.71 -0.08 12.05
C GLY A 38 -0.23 0.18 10.61
N ARG A 39 0.89 0.91 10.46
CA ARG A 39 1.54 1.14 9.16
C ARG A 39 2.50 0.00 8.82
N VAL A 40 2.84 -0.11 7.54
CA VAL A 40 3.86 -1.04 7.05
C VAL A 40 4.84 -0.31 6.15
N LYS A 41 6.02 -0.90 5.94
CA LYS A 41 6.93 -0.50 4.88
C LYS A 41 7.00 -1.59 3.81
N VAL A 42 7.31 -1.16 2.60
CA VAL A 42 7.44 -2.04 1.45
C VAL A 42 8.73 -1.75 0.70
N LYS A 43 9.23 -2.76 0.00
CA LYS A 43 10.13 -2.57 -1.14
C LYS A 43 9.36 -2.70 -2.44
N TYR A 44 9.94 -2.10 -3.49
CA TYR A 44 9.36 -2.10 -4.83
C TYR A 44 10.20 -3.00 -5.74
N PRO A 45 9.65 -4.06 -6.35
CA PRO A 45 10.43 -5.03 -7.14
C PRO A 45 11.24 -4.46 -8.32
N TRP A 46 10.94 -3.26 -8.79
CA TRP A 46 11.67 -2.57 -9.86
C TRP A 46 12.73 -1.57 -9.36
N LEU A 47 12.93 -1.45 -8.05
CA LEU A 47 13.98 -0.65 -7.42
C LEU A 47 15.07 -1.56 -6.83
N SER A 48 16.10 -0.96 -6.22
CA SER A 48 17.14 -1.72 -5.52
C SER A 48 16.56 -2.46 -4.32
N ASP A 49 17.15 -3.59 -3.95
CA ASP A 49 16.81 -4.28 -2.70
C ASP A 49 17.17 -3.47 -1.44
N GLU A 50 18.01 -2.45 -1.60
CA GLU A 50 18.36 -1.49 -0.53
C GLU A 50 17.31 -0.37 -0.38
N ASP A 51 16.42 -0.20 -1.36
CA ASP A 51 15.39 0.84 -1.33
C ASP A 51 14.14 0.35 -0.57
N GLU A 52 13.70 1.14 0.40
CA GLU A 52 12.51 0.89 1.20
C GLU A 52 11.60 2.13 1.18
N SER A 53 10.29 1.92 1.22
CA SER A 53 9.32 3.00 1.32
C SER A 53 9.36 3.70 2.68
N ASP A 54 8.74 4.87 2.76
CA ASP A 54 8.29 5.40 4.05
C ASP A 54 7.09 4.57 4.58
N TRP A 55 6.69 4.80 5.83
CA TRP A 55 5.56 4.12 6.47
C TRP A 55 4.24 4.38 5.73
N ALA A 56 3.69 3.32 5.13
CA ALA A 56 2.44 3.33 4.40
C ALA A 56 1.25 3.01 5.32
N ARG A 57 0.20 3.82 5.23
CA ARG A 57 -1.09 3.51 5.87
C ARG A 57 -1.84 2.46 5.06
N ILE A 58 -2.57 1.58 5.75
CA ILE A 58 -3.40 0.55 5.11
C ILE A 58 -4.85 1.03 5.03
N ALA A 59 -5.41 1.03 3.82
CA ALA A 59 -6.83 1.23 3.61
C ALA A 59 -7.59 -0.01 4.07
N THR A 60 -8.38 0.13 5.13
CA THR A 60 -9.28 -0.91 5.65
C THR A 60 -10.74 -0.57 5.35
N LEU A 61 -11.62 -1.57 5.45
CA LEU A 61 -13.05 -1.43 5.21
C LEU A 61 -13.75 -0.52 6.23
N MET A 62 -13.26 -0.46 7.47
CA MET A 62 -13.75 0.43 8.52
C MET A 62 -12.65 0.72 9.53
N ALA A 63 -12.47 1.99 9.89
CA ALA A 63 -11.52 2.44 10.90
C ALA A 63 -12.13 3.55 11.78
N GLY A 64 -11.73 3.58 13.05
CA GLY A 64 -12.07 4.61 14.02
C GLY A 64 -11.41 4.32 15.37
N ASN A 65 -11.57 5.23 16.33
CA ASN A 65 -11.04 5.01 17.67
C ASN A 65 -11.62 3.73 18.29
N GLU A 66 -10.75 2.76 18.60
CA GLU A 66 -11.09 1.45 19.20
C GLU A 66 -12.16 0.65 18.44
N ARG A 67 -12.29 0.88 17.12
CA ARG A 67 -13.21 0.12 16.26
C ARG A 67 -12.67 0.01 14.83
N GLY A 68 -12.91 -1.12 14.18
CA GLY A 68 -12.49 -1.31 12.80
C GLY A 68 -12.32 -2.76 12.41
N ILE A 69 -11.75 -2.93 11.21
CA ILE A 69 -11.21 -4.21 10.74
C ILE A 69 -9.70 -4.06 10.69
N TYR A 70 -8.99 -4.96 11.36
CA TYR A 70 -7.54 -4.94 11.47
C TYR A 70 -6.96 -6.22 10.88
N PHE A 71 -6.43 -6.11 9.66
CA PHE A 71 -5.66 -7.16 8.99
C PHE A 71 -4.30 -6.57 8.64
N LEU A 72 -3.27 -6.96 9.40
CA LEU A 72 -1.89 -6.53 9.18
C LEU A 72 -1.19 -7.58 8.30
N PRO A 73 -0.67 -7.21 7.12
CA PRO A 73 0.13 -8.10 6.29
C PRO A 73 1.40 -8.60 7.01
N GLU A 74 1.86 -9.79 6.65
CA GLU A 74 3.13 -10.37 7.09
C GLU A 74 4.30 -9.80 6.28
N VAL A 75 5.52 -9.90 6.81
CA VAL A 75 6.73 -9.63 6.03
C VAL A 75 6.80 -10.63 4.87
N ASP A 76 7.24 -10.16 3.71
CA ASP A 76 7.23 -10.85 2.42
C ASP A 76 5.88 -10.96 1.69
N ASP A 77 4.76 -10.54 2.30
CA ASP A 77 3.46 -10.48 1.61
C ASP A 77 3.49 -9.51 0.43
N GLU A 78 2.79 -9.86 -0.66
CA GLU A 78 2.59 -8.98 -1.80
C GLU A 78 1.36 -8.06 -1.61
N VAL A 79 1.53 -6.77 -1.87
CA VAL A 79 0.50 -5.74 -1.68
C VAL A 79 0.39 -4.79 -2.86
N LEU A 80 -0.78 -4.19 -3.00
CA LEU A 80 -1.04 -3.14 -3.97
C LEU A 80 -0.88 -1.77 -3.32
N VAL A 81 -0.03 -0.94 -3.91
CA VAL A 81 0.38 0.37 -3.39
C VAL A 81 -0.14 1.49 -4.29
N ALA A 82 -0.79 2.48 -3.69
CA ALA A 82 -1.14 3.75 -4.31
C ALA A 82 -0.34 4.88 -3.67
N PHE A 83 -0.29 6.04 -4.33
CA PHE A 83 0.52 7.18 -3.90
C PHE A 83 -0.30 8.46 -3.78
N GLU A 84 -0.14 9.21 -2.69
CA GLU A 84 -0.86 10.46 -2.46
C GLU A 84 -0.57 11.47 -3.58
N HIS A 85 -1.59 11.80 -4.38
CA HIS A 85 -1.43 12.64 -5.58
C HIS A 85 -0.31 12.17 -6.52
N GLY A 86 0.02 10.87 -6.51
CA GLY A 86 1.11 10.28 -7.27
C GLY A 86 2.52 10.50 -6.71
N ASP A 87 2.67 11.04 -5.50
CA ASP A 87 3.96 11.20 -4.83
C ASP A 87 4.43 9.89 -4.20
N VAL A 88 5.49 9.30 -4.75
CA VAL A 88 6.03 7.99 -4.32
C VAL A 88 6.48 7.97 -2.85
N ARG A 89 6.70 9.14 -2.24
CA ARG A 89 7.08 9.27 -0.83
C ARG A 89 5.90 9.13 0.12
N LEU A 90 4.67 9.15 -0.40
CA LEU A 90 3.43 9.13 0.37
C LEU A 90 2.59 7.89 0.01
N PRO A 91 3.06 6.67 0.36
CA PRO A 91 2.42 5.42 -0.02
C PRO A 91 1.16 5.10 0.82
N TYR A 92 0.21 4.45 0.17
CA TYR A 92 -0.97 3.82 0.78
C TYR A 92 -1.05 2.38 0.32
N ILE A 93 -1.25 1.45 1.25
CA ILE A 93 -1.62 0.07 0.91
C ILE A 93 -3.12 0.04 0.69
N ILE A 94 -3.56 -0.45 -0.47
CA ILE A 94 -4.98 -0.48 -0.85
C ILE A 94 -5.53 -1.90 -1.02
N GLY A 95 -4.70 -2.91 -0.84
CA GLY A 95 -5.09 -4.32 -0.82
C GLY A 95 -3.87 -5.24 -0.78
N SER A 96 -4.12 -6.51 -0.43
CA SER A 96 -3.13 -7.59 -0.53
C SER A 96 -3.39 -8.42 -1.79
N LEU A 97 -2.32 -9.03 -2.32
CA LEU A 97 -2.34 -9.80 -3.55
C LEU A 97 -1.91 -11.23 -3.27
N TRP A 98 -2.69 -12.19 -3.77
CA TRP A 98 -2.21 -13.56 -3.90
C TRP A 98 -1.29 -13.67 -5.10
N ASN A 99 -0.30 -14.54 -5.01
CA ASN A 99 0.72 -14.75 -6.05
C ASN A 99 0.99 -16.25 -6.25
N GLY A 100 2.03 -16.59 -7.03
CA GLY A 100 2.38 -18.00 -7.31
C GLY A 100 2.90 -18.79 -6.12
N LYS A 101 3.24 -18.12 -5.01
CA LYS A 101 3.75 -18.70 -3.76
C LYS A 101 2.66 -18.68 -2.67
N GLU A 102 1.91 -17.58 -2.56
CA GLU A 102 0.86 -17.35 -1.58
C GLU A 102 -0.50 -17.47 -2.25
N LEU A 103 -1.18 -18.58 -1.99
CA LEU A 103 -2.40 -18.95 -2.68
C LEU A 103 -3.65 -18.49 -1.91
N PRO A 104 -4.76 -18.20 -2.60
CA PRO A 104 -6.04 -17.95 -1.96
C PRO A 104 -6.47 -19.13 -1.06
N PRO A 105 -7.20 -18.88 0.05
CA PRO A 105 -7.60 -19.91 1.00
C PRO A 105 -8.68 -20.87 0.48
N ALA A 106 -9.26 -20.61 -0.69
CA ALA A 106 -10.26 -21.43 -1.36
C ALA A 106 -10.18 -21.23 -2.89
N THR A 107 -10.61 -22.23 -3.64
CA THR A 107 -10.69 -22.23 -5.10
C THR A 107 -12.16 -22.17 -5.55
N ASN A 108 -12.40 -21.83 -6.83
CA ASN A 108 -13.73 -21.89 -7.46
C ASN A 108 -13.80 -23.10 -8.41
N GLU A 109 -13.47 -24.29 -7.90
CA GLU A 109 -13.35 -25.52 -8.69
C GLU A 109 -14.66 -25.96 -9.36
N ASP A 110 -15.80 -25.70 -8.72
CA ASP A 110 -17.13 -26.06 -9.26
C ASP A 110 -17.72 -25.00 -10.21
N GLY A 111 -17.07 -23.83 -10.32
CA GLY A 111 -17.52 -22.70 -11.13
C GLY A 111 -18.73 -21.94 -10.59
N ALA A 112 -19.30 -22.32 -9.44
CA ALA A 112 -20.54 -21.77 -8.92
C ALA A 112 -20.37 -20.44 -8.16
N ASN A 113 -19.15 -20.11 -7.72
CA ASN A 113 -18.82 -18.89 -6.99
C ASN A 113 -19.70 -18.64 -5.73
N ASN A 114 -19.95 -19.70 -4.98
CA ASN A 114 -20.79 -19.71 -3.77
C ASN A 114 -19.99 -19.61 -2.46
N ILE A 115 -18.65 -19.55 -2.51
CA ILE A 115 -17.78 -19.50 -1.33
C ILE A 115 -17.41 -18.03 -0.98
N ARG A 116 -17.58 -17.65 0.29
CA ARG A 116 -17.09 -16.39 0.88
C ARG A 116 -16.39 -16.71 2.19
N VAL A 117 -15.09 -16.45 2.28
CA VAL A 117 -14.25 -16.88 3.41
C VAL A 117 -13.42 -15.72 3.92
N ILE A 118 -13.33 -15.62 5.25
CA ILE A 118 -12.31 -14.84 5.96
C ILE A 118 -11.50 -15.86 6.77
N LYS A 119 -10.19 -15.91 6.56
CA LYS A 119 -9.28 -16.86 7.21
C LYS A 119 -8.01 -16.12 7.59
N SER A 120 -7.58 -16.31 8.84
CA SER A 120 -6.27 -15.91 9.38
C SER A 120 -5.45 -17.15 9.65
#